data_AF-A0A920BXB5-F1
#
_entry.id   AF-A0A920BXB5-F1
#
_cell.length_a   1.000
_cell.length_b   1.000
_cell.length_c   1.000
_cell.angle_alpha   90.00
_cell.angle_beta   90.00
_cell.angle_gamma   90.00
#
_symmetry.space_group_name_H-M   'P 1'
#
loop_
_entity.id
_entity.type
_entity.pdbx_description
1 polymer ?
#
loop_
_entity_poly.entity_id
_entity_poly.type
_entity_poly.pdbx_seq_one_letter_code
_entity_poly.pdbx_strand_id
1 'polypeptide(L)' 'MNYERGGVVFIGCIILGVGLGLLFDKTGAGSMIGLGVGFIAMGFFRSKK' A
#
# COMPACT_ATOMS: atom_id res chain seq x y z
N MET A 1 14.90 -6.47 -14.41
CA MET A 1 14.66 -6.00 -13.03
C MET A 1 13.58 -4.90 -13.02
N ASN A 2 12.31 -5.20 -13.36
CA ASN A 2 11.22 -4.20 -13.40
C ASN A 2 10.34 -4.22 -12.14
N TYR A 3 10.73 -4.96 -11.10
CA TYR A 3 9.98 -5.07 -9.84
C TYR A 3 10.14 -3.83 -8.93
N GLU A 4 11.11 -2.96 -9.22
CA GLU A 4 11.47 -1.82 -8.38
C GLU A 4 10.32 -0.82 -8.21
N ARG A 5 9.55 -0.55 -9.27
CA ARG A 5 8.46 0.45 -9.19
C ARG A 5 7.24 -0.07 -8.43
N GLY A 6 6.84 -1.33 -8.68
CA GLY A 6 5.69 -1.94 -8.00
C GLY A 6 5.92 -2.15 -6.50
N GLY A 7 7.13 -2.58 -6.13
CA GLY A 7 7.52 -2.76 -4.73
C GLY A 7 7.57 -1.44 -3.96
N VAL A 8 8.08 -0.37 -4.57
CA VAL A 8 8.13 0.97 -3.95
C VAL A 8 6.72 1.53 -3.74
N VAL A 9 5.81 1.37 -4.72
CA VAL A 9 4.42 1.79 -4.59
C VAL A 9 3.69 0.99 -3.50
N PHE A 10 3.98 -0.30 -3.37
CA PHE A 10 3.42 -1.14 -2.32
C PHE A 10 3.88 -0.69 -0.93
N ILE A 11 5.19 -0.52 -0.73
CA ILE A 11 5.75 -0.09 0.56
C ILE A 11 5.22 1.31 0.94
N GLY A 12 5.05 2.20 -0.03
CA GLY A 12 4.50 3.54 0.17
C GLY A 12 3.05 3.53 0.64
N CYS A 13 2.19 2.68 0.03
CA CYS A 13 0.80 2.53 0.47
C CYS A 13 0.69 1.93 1.87
N ILE A 14 1.55 0.97 2.22
CA ILE A 14 1.59 0.39 3.56
C ILE A 14 1.97 1.44 4.60
N ILE A 15 3.04 2.20 4.36
CA ILE A 15 3.53 3.23 5.29
C ILE A 15 2.49 4.33 5.46
N LEU A 16 1.85 4.78 4.37
CA LEU A 16 0.76 5.75 4.44
C LEU A 16 -0.46 5.22 5.20
N GLY A 17 -0.87 3.97 4.95
CA GLY A 17 -2.00 3.36 5.63
C GLY A 17 -1.77 3.18 7.12
N VAL A 18 -0.59 2.67 7.51
CA VAL A 18 -0.20 2.53 8.92
C VAL A 18 -0.06 3.90 9.60
N GLY A 19 0.54 4.87 8.92
CA GLY A 19 0.69 6.24 9.43
C GLY A 19 -0.64 6.94 9.67
N LEU A 20 -1.59 6.82 8.72
CA LEU A 20 -2.97 7.27 8.90
C LEU A 20 -3.66 6.52 10.04
N GLY A 21 -3.46 5.19 10.13
CA GLY A 21 -4.00 4.37 11.21
C GLY A 21 -3.51 4.80 12.59
N LEU A 22 -2.24 5.18 12.71
CA LEU A 22 -1.66 5.73 13.94
C LEU A 22 -2.31 7.06 14.33
N LEU A 23 -2.60 7.92 13.34
CA LEU A 23 -3.18 9.24 13.57
C LEU A 23 -4.62 9.19 14.13
N PHE A 24 -5.37 8.13 13.78
CA PHE A 24 -6.75 7.91 14.23
C PHE A 24 -6.87 6.93 15.40
N ASP A 25 -5.76 6.56 16.06
CA ASP A 25 -5.68 5.53 17.12
C ASP A 25 -6.31 4.18 16.71
N LYS A 26 -6.38 3.95 15.40
CA LYS A 26 -6.99 2.77 14.77
C LYS A 26 -5.98 2.13 13.83
N THR A 27 -4.82 1.79 14.39
CA THR A 27 -3.70 1.21 13.65
C THR A 27 -4.11 -0.04 12.89
N GLY A 28 -4.99 -0.87 13.47
CA GLY A 28 -5.52 -2.06 12.79
C GLY A 28 -6.28 -1.73 11.50
N ALA A 29 -7.15 -0.72 11.52
CA ALA A 29 -7.90 -0.30 10.35
C ALA A 29 -7.00 0.35 9.29
N GLY A 30 -6.08 1.23 9.70
CA GLY A 30 -5.13 1.85 8.78
C GLY A 30 -4.18 0.86 8.11
N SER A 31 -3.73 -0.16 8.85
CA SER A 31 -2.88 -1.23 8.30
C SER A 31 -3.64 -2.07 7.25
N MET A 32 -4.90 -2.41 7.52
CA MET A 32 -5.77 -3.11 6.56
C MET A 32 -6.03 -2.27 5.31
N ILE A 33 -6.24 -0.96 5.45
CA ILE A 33 -6.39 -0.04 4.32
C ILE A 33 -5.10 0.04 3.50
N GLY A 34 -3.94 0.20 4.15
CA GLY A 34 -2.64 0.23 3.47
C GLY A 34 -2.34 -1.05 2.69
N LEU A 35 -2.67 -2.22 3.26
CA LEU A 35 -2.57 -3.51 2.60
C LEU A 35 -3.51 -3.60 1.39
N GLY A 36 -4.78 -3.23 1.55
CA GLY A 36 -5.77 -3.27 0.48
C GLY A 36 -5.40 -2.36 -0.70
N VAL A 37 -5.02 -1.11 -0.41
CA VAL A 37 -4.59 -0.15 -1.45
C VAL A 37 -3.31 -0.61 -2.13
N GLY A 38 -2.35 -1.17 -1.36
CA GLY A 38 -1.11 -1.73 -1.91
C GLY A 38 -1.36 -2.90 -2.88
N PHE A 39 -2.29 -3.80 -2.55
CA PHE A 39 -2.68 -4.91 -3.44
C PHE A 39 -3.37 -4.41 -4.73
N ILE A 40 -4.27 -3.43 -4.62
CA ILE A 40 -4.93 -2.82 -5.78
C ILE A 40 -3.90 -2.13 -6.68
N ALA A 41 -2.96 -1.38 -6.10
CA ALA A 41 -1.91 -0.69 -6.84
C ALA A 41 -0.99 -1.67 -7.56
N MET A 42 -0.60 -2.78 -6.92
CA MET A 42 0.16 -3.85 -7.57
C MET A 42 -0.63 -4.52 -8.69
N GLY A 43 -1.93 -4.77 -8.51
CA GLY A 43 -2.80 -5.31 -9.56
C GLY A 43 -2.92 -4.37 -10.77
N PHE A 44 -3.08 -3.07 -10.51
CA PHE A 44 -3.19 -2.05 -11.55
C PHE A 44 -1.87 -1.86 -12.32
N PHE A 45 -0.73 -1.81 -11.62
CA PHE A 45 0.59 -1.74 -12.26
C PHE A 45 0.94 -3.02 -13.02
N ARG A 46 0.42 -4.17 -12.59
CA ARG A 46 0.63 -5.46 -13.29
C ARG A 46 -0.27 -5.62 -14.51
N SER A 47 -1.43 -4.95 -14.54
CA SER A 47 -2.38 -4.94 -15.67
C SER A 47 -1.92 -4.02 -16.82
N LYS A 48 -1.05 -3.05 -16.53
CA LYS A 48 -0.50 -2.08 -17.51
C LYS A 48 0.73 -2.62 -18.26
N LYS A 49 0.80 -3.94 -18.50
CA LYS A 49 1.86 -4.63 -19.24
C LYS A 49 1.24 -5.64 -20.20
#